data_AF-Q90WZ6-F1
#
_entry.id   AF-Q90WZ6-F1
#
_cell.length_a   1.000
_cell.length_b   1.000
_cell.length_c   1.000
_cell.angle_alpha   90.00
_cell.angle_beta   90.00
_cell.angle_gamma   90.00
#
_symmetry.space_group_name_H-M   'P 1'
#
loop_
_entity.id
_entity.type
_entity.pdbx_description
1 polymer ?
#
loop_
_entity_poly.entity_id
_entity_poly.type
_entity_poly.pdbx_seq_one_letter_code
_entity_poly.pdbx_strand_id
1 'polypeptide(L)'
;YLTVIIEDMCKKQESTPVNDQVSQCCNDLYSDKRPCFTAMGTDTKYVPPAFDPTLFDFDEKMCKAPPAEREAGELKLLVNLVKRKPQMTEEQLKKITEGFTAMMEKCCKKPDVEGCLGEEGAA
;
A
#
# COMPACT_ATOMS: atom_id res chain seq x y z
N TYR A 1 -2.05 -21.11 -6.60
CA TYR A 1 -1.24 -19.91 -6.37
C TYR A 1 -1.59 -19.24 -5.05
N LEU A 2 -2.85 -18.88 -4.80
CA LEU A 2 -3.28 -18.20 -3.56
C LEU A 2 -2.84 -18.91 -2.26
N THR A 3 -2.95 -20.25 -2.19
CA THR A 3 -2.52 -21.01 -1.01
C THR A 3 -1.04 -20.83 -0.69
N VAL A 4 -0.18 -20.71 -1.71
CA VAL A 4 1.27 -20.48 -1.52
C VAL A 4 1.52 -19.10 -0.90
N ILE A 5 0.76 -18.09 -1.33
CA ILE A 5 0.83 -16.73 -0.77
C ILE A 5 0.38 -16.73 0.69
N ILE A 6 -0.74 -17.40 0.99
CA ILE A 6 -1.26 -17.52 2.37
C ILE A 6 -0.23 -18.21 3.26
N GLU A 7 0.40 -19.30 2.80
CA GLU A 7 1.45 -19.97 3.58
C GLU A 7 2.70 -19.09 3.80
N ASP A 8 3.11 -18.29 2.82
CA ASP A 8 4.21 -17.32 3.00
C ASP A 8 3.85 -16.23 4.03
N MET A 9 2.62 -15.72 3.98
CA MET A 9 2.09 -14.80 4.99
C MET A 9 2.09 -15.44 6.38
N CYS A 10 1.67 -16.70 6.49
CA CYS A 10 1.64 -17.40 7.78
C CYS A 10 3.03 -17.62 8.36
N LYS A 11 4.03 -18.00 7.56
CA LYS A 11 5.42 -18.10 8.02
C LYS A 11 5.95 -16.77 8.57
N LYS A 12 5.63 -15.66 7.91
CA LYS A 12 5.98 -14.31 8.38
C LYS A 12 5.26 -13.96 9.68
N GLN A 13 3.96 -14.24 9.77
CA GLN A 13 3.17 -14.02 10.96
C GLN A 13 3.64 -14.85 12.16
N GLU A 14 4.02 -16.11 11.95
CA GLU A 14 4.56 -16.99 12.99
C GLU A 14 5.89 -16.47 13.54
N SER A 15 6.77 -15.99 12.65
CA SER A 15 8.09 -15.45 13.04
C SER A 15 8.02 -14.06 13.66
N THR A 16 7.07 -13.22 13.26
CA THR A 16 6.85 -11.88 13.83
C THR A 16 5.35 -11.61 13.87
N PRO A 17 4.65 -11.97 14.96
CA PRO A 17 3.21 -11.77 15.07
C PRO A 17 2.85 -10.27 15.07
N VAL A 18 1.99 -9.86 14.14
CA VAL A 18 1.55 -8.45 14.01
C VAL A 18 0.03 -8.30 14.17
N ASN A 19 -0.75 -9.28 13.72
CA ASN A 19 -2.22 -9.22 13.70
C ASN A 19 -2.87 -10.52 14.20
N ASP A 20 -3.71 -10.44 15.24
CA ASP A 20 -4.36 -11.62 15.85
C ASP A 20 -5.27 -12.39 14.88
N GLN A 21 -5.98 -11.69 13.99
CA GLN A 21 -6.89 -12.33 13.01
C GLN A 21 -6.10 -13.14 11.97
N VAL A 22 -4.96 -12.62 11.53
CA VAL A 22 -4.02 -13.36 10.67
C VAL A 22 -3.46 -14.56 11.41
N SER A 23 -3.05 -14.41 12.68
CA SER A 23 -2.61 -15.53 13.51
C SER A 23 -3.69 -16.61 13.63
N GLN A 24 -4.95 -16.22 13.83
CA GLN A 24 -6.07 -17.16 13.89
C GLN A 24 -6.21 -17.93 12.58
N CYS A 25 -6.33 -17.23 11.44
CA CYS A 25 -6.47 -17.89 10.14
C CYS A 25 -5.28 -18.77 9.76
N CYS A 26 -4.07 -18.46 10.25
CA CYS A 26 -2.89 -19.29 10.00
C CYS A 26 -2.85 -20.59 10.81
N ASN A 27 -3.48 -20.60 11.98
CA ASN A 27 -3.60 -21.76 12.86
C ASN A 27 -4.83 -22.63 12.55
N ASP A 28 -5.72 -22.18 11.66
CA ASP A 28 -6.83 -22.99 11.16
C ASP A 28 -6.34 -24.19 10.33
N LEU A 29 -7.25 -25.14 10.12
CA LEU A 29 -7.01 -26.29 9.25
C LEU A 29 -6.63 -25.80 7.84
N TYR A 30 -5.76 -26.56 7.16
CA TYR A 30 -5.27 -26.21 5.83
C TYR A 30 -6.40 -25.90 4.82
N SER A 31 -7.52 -26.65 4.87
CA SER A 31 -8.70 -26.42 4.03
C SER A 31 -9.40 -25.09 4.32
N ASP A 32 -9.28 -24.59 5.55
CA ASP A 32 -10.07 -23.49 6.09
C ASP A 32 -9.31 -22.16 6.08
N LYS A 33 -7.98 -22.20 5.96
CA LYS A 33 -7.14 -20.99 5.85
C LYS A 33 -7.65 -20.04 4.77
N ARG A 34 -7.88 -20.54 3.54
CA ARG A 34 -8.35 -19.70 2.42
C ARG A 34 -9.72 -19.06 2.70
N PRO A 35 -10.77 -19.84 3.05
CA PRO A 35 -12.04 -19.26 3.50
C PRO A 35 -11.89 -18.23 4.62
N CYS A 36 -11.06 -18.50 5.63
CA CYS A 36 -10.80 -17.58 6.74
C CYS A 36 -10.24 -16.24 6.25
N PHE A 37 -9.19 -16.25 5.44
CA PHE A 37 -8.58 -15.03 4.90
C PHE A 37 -9.54 -14.24 4.00
N THR A 38 -10.37 -14.90 3.19
CA THR A 38 -11.34 -14.22 2.31
C THR A 38 -12.53 -13.64 3.08
N ALA A 39 -12.87 -14.19 4.24
CA ALA A 39 -13.92 -13.67 5.12
C ALA A 39 -13.43 -12.55 6.06
N MET A 40 -12.12 -12.32 6.13
CA MET A 40 -11.53 -11.31 7.01
C MET A 40 -11.94 -9.90 6.60
N GLY A 41 -12.34 -9.09 7.58
CA GLY A 41 -12.67 -7.68 7.40
C GLY A 41 -11.55 -6.75 7.89
N THR A 42 -11.84 -5.45 7.89
CA THR A 42 -10.93 -4.44 8.46
C THR A 42 -10.72 -4.69 9.95
N ASP A 43 -9.46 -4.67 10.38
CA ASP A 43 -9.11 -4.80 11.80
C ASP A 43 -9.52 -3.55 12.59
N THR A 44 -10.53 -3.70 13.44
CA THR A 44 -11.05 -2.62 14.28
C THR A 44 -10.12 -2.24 15.43
N LYS A 45 -9.15 -3.08 15.78
CA LYS A 45 -8.13 -2.80 16.79
C LYS A 45 -6.94 -2.02 16.22
N TYR A 46 -6.83 -1.90 14.90
CA TYR A 46 -5.71 -1.25 14.27
C TYR A 46 -5.73 0.26 14.53
N VAL A 47 -4.61 0.77 15.06
CA VAL A 47 -4.38 2.20 15.27
C VAL A 47 -3.34 2.67 14.25
N PRO A 48 -3.72 3.55 13.30
CA PRO A 48 -2.77 4.11 12.36
C PRO A 48 -1.62 4.82 13.09
N PRO A 49 -0.36 4.61 12.67
CA PRO A 49 0.75 5.36 13.22
C PRO A 49 0.59 6.87 12.94
N ALA A 50 1.41 7.67 13.62
CA ALA A 50 1.52 9.10 13.34
C ALA A 50 1.83 9.33 11.85
N PHE A 51 1.36 10.45 11.31
CA PHE A 51 1.65 10.80 9.92
C PHE A 51 3.15 11.04 9.76
N ASP A 52 3.74 10.31 8.82
CA ASP A 52 5.13 10.48 8.42
C ASP A 52 5.14 10.93 6.94
N PRO A 53 5.48 12.19 6.65
CA PRO A 53 5.50 12.71 5.29
C PRO A 53 6.55 12.01 4.41
N THR A 54 7.60 11.41 5.00
CA THR A 54 8.63 10.71 4.23
C THR A 54 8.12 9.44 3.57
N LEU A 55 6.97 8.91 4.02
CA LEU A 55 6.28 7.78 3.39
C LEU A 55 5.57 8.14 2.08
N PHE A 56 5.49 9.45 1.77
CA PHE A 56 4.84 10.05 0.61
C PHE A 56 5.80 11.00 -0.12
N ASP A 57 7.12 10.83 0.09
CA ASP A 57 8.13 11.62 -0.59
C ASP A 57 8.39 11.05 -1.99
N PHE A 58 8.00 11.84 -2.99
CA PHE A 58 8.12 11.53 -4.40
C PHE A 58 9.02 12.58 -5.03
N ASP A 59 10.15 12.15 -5.59
CA ASP A 59 11.17 13.05 -6.12
C ASP A 59 11.40 12.82 -7.62
N GLU A 60 12.27 13.64 -8.21
CA GLU A 60 12.63 13.54 -9.62
C GLU A 60 13.24 12.19 -10.03
N LYS A 61 13.72 11.38 -9.07
CA LYS A 61 14.31 10.06 -9.38
C LYS A 61 13.25 9.11 -9.89
N MET A 62 12.00 9.23 -9.43
CA MET A 62 10.90 8.41 -9.94
C MET A 62 10.65 8.61 -11.44
N CYS A 63 10.90 9.81 -11.97
CA CYS A 63 10.76 10.09 -13.41
C CYS A 63 11.76 9.30 -14.28
N LYS A 64 12.89 8.89 -13.69
CA LYS A 64 13.99 8.17 -14.35
C LYS A 64 14.04 6.69 -13.96
N ALA A 65 13.29 6.27 -12.94
CA ALA A 65 13.25 4.91 -12.45
C ALA A 65 12.75 3.93 -13.54
N PRO A 66 13.22 2.67 -13.56
CA PRO A 66 12.64 1.60 -14.37
C PRO A 66 11.15 1.35 -14.06
N PRO A 67 10.35 0.81 -15.00
CA PRO A 67 8.92 0.56 -14.77
C PRO A 67 8.61 -0.23 -13.50
N ALA A 68 9.39 -1.28 -13.19
CA ALA A 68 9.19 -2.09 -11.99
C ALA A 68 9.41 -1.30 -10.68
N GLU A 69 10.35 -0.35 -10.66
CA GLU A 69 10.59 0.51 -9.49
C GLU A 69 9.48 1.55 -9.32
N ARG A 70 8.91 2.04 -10.43
CA ARG A 70 7.73 2.92 -10.39
C ARG A 70 6.51 2.20 -9.85
N GLU A 71 6.24 0.99 -10.35
CA GLU A 71 5.13 0.14 -9.87
C GLU A 71 5.29 -0.18 -8.38
N ALA A 72 6.51 -0.50 -7.93
CA ALA A 72 6.79 -0.70 -6.51
C ALA A 72 6.53 0.56 -5.67
N GLY A 73 6.84 1.75 -6.20
CA GLY A 73 6.53 3.04 -5.59
C GLY A 73 5.04 3.29 -5.45
N GLU A 74 4.25 3.02 -6.49
CA GLU A 74 2.78 3.14 -6.48
C GLU A 74 2.14 2.16 -5.48
N LEU A 75 2.60 0.90 -5.44
CA LEU A 75 2.14 -0.08 -4.46
C LEU A 75 2.51 0.33 -3.03
N LYS A 76 3.68 0.93 -2.83
CA LYS A 76 4.09 1.48 -1.52
C LYS A 76 3.18 2.63 -1.09
N LEU A 77 2.84 3.55 -2.00
CA LEU A 77 1.87 4.61 -1.76
C LEU A 77 0.52 4.03 -1.31
N LEU A 78 0.00 3.05 -2.07
CA LEU A 78 -1.29 2.41 -1.78
C LEU A 78 -1.30 1.77 -0.38
N VAL A 79 -0.26 1.00 -0.04
CA VAL A 79 -0.14 0.37 1.29
C VAL A 79 -0.07 1.42 2.40
N ASN A 80 0.67 2.51 2.20
CA ASN A 80 0.78 3.59 3.19
C ASN A 80 -0.55 4.34 3.38
N LEU A 81 -1.31 4.55 2.30
CA LEU A 81 -2.65 5.15 2.36
C LEU A 81 -3.63 4.27 3.13
N VAL A 82 -3.69 2.97 2.84
CA VAL A 82 -4.58 2.02 3.54
C VAL A 82 -4.21 1.94 5.03
N LYS A 83 -2.92 1.89 5.37
CA LYS A 83 -2.45 1.95 6.75
C LYS A 83 -2.82 3.27 7.43
N ARG A 84 -2.81 4.40 6.73
CA ARG A 84 -3.16 5.69 7.31
C ARG A 84 -4.67 5.86 7.51
N LYS A 85 -5.47 5.33 6.58
CA LYS A 85 -6.93 5.49 6.50
C LYS A 85 -7.58 4.13 6.20
N PRO A 86 -7.67 3.23 7.19
CA PRO A 86 -8.16 1.84 6.97
C PRO A 86 -9.64 1.74 6.57
N GLN A 87 -10.39 2.84 6.67
CA GLN A 87 -11.82 2.92 6.30
C GLN A 87 -12.04 3.57 4.92
N MET A 88 -10.96 3.82 4.18
CA MET A 88 -11.05 4.42 2.85
C MET A 88 -11.60 3.41 1.84
N THR A 89 -12.52 3.86 0.98
CA THR A 89 -13.14 2.98 -0.02
C THR A 89 -12.19 2.71 -1.18
N GLU A 90 -12.43 1.63 -1.92
CA GLU A 90 -11.70 1.32 -3.16
C GLU A 90 -11.78 2.47 -4.17
N GLU A 91 -12.93 3.15 -4.28
CA GLU A 91 -13.11 4.30 -5.17
C GLU A 91 -12.23 5.49 -4.75
N GLN A 92 -12.12 5.77 -3.45
CA GLN A 92 -11.26 6.82 -2.92
C GLN A 92 -9.78 6.50 -3.15
N LEU A 93 -9.38 5.25 -2.88
CA LEU A 93 -8.02 4.76 -3.17
C LEU A 93 -7.68 4.92 -4.65
N LYS A 94 -8.56 4.45 -5.54
CA LYS A 94 -8.39 4.54 -6.98
C LYS A 94 -8.24 5.99 -7.44
N LYS A 95 -9.09 6.89 -6.96
CA LYS A 95 -9.02 8.31 -7.30
C LYS A 95 -7.68 8.94 -6.89
N ILE A 96 -7.15 8.58 -5.72
CA ILE A 96 -5.85 9.08 -5.24
C ILE A 96 -4.72 8.53 -6.12
N THR A 97 -4.71 7.23 -6.41
CA THR A 97 -3.68 6.61 -7.27
C THR A 97 -3.71 7.18 -8.69
N GLU A 98 -4.90 7.36 -9.28
CA GLU A 98 -5.05 8.00 -10.60
C GLU A 98 -4.54 9.45 -10.61
N GLY A 99 -4.86 10.22 -9.57
CA GLY A 99 -4.35 11.57 -9.38
C GLY A 99 -2.82 11.60 -9.26
N PHE A 100 -2.25 10.68 -8.49
CA PHE A 100 -0.81 10.53 -8.35
C PHE A 100 -0.13 10.19 -9.68
N THR A 101 -0.63 9.20 -10.42
CA THR A 101 -0.08 8.85 -11.73
C THR A 101 -0.17 10.02 -12.71
N ALA A 102 -1.30 10.74 -12.75
CA ALA A 102 -1.46 11.93 -13.60
C ALA A 102 -0.49 13.07 -13.23
N MET A 103 -0.28 13.32 -11.93
CA MET A 103 0.70 14.27 -11.42
C MET A 103 2.11 13.90 -11.90
N MET A 104 2.51 12.64 -11.74
CA MET A 104 3.83 12.16 -12.18
C MET A 104 3.99 12.29 -13.70
N GLU A 105 2.99 11.90 -14.49
CA GLU A 105 3.03 12.04 -15.94
C GLU A 105 3.14 13.50 -16.43
N LYS A 106 2.57 14.44 -15.66
CA LYS A 106 2.63 15.88 -15.93
C LYS A 106 3.99 16.45 -15.53
N CYS A 107 4.43 16.22 -14.29
CA CYS A 107 5.64 16.83 -13.75
C CYS A 107 6.92 16.25 -14.33
N CYS A 108 6.97 14.95 -14.65
CA CYS A 108 8.15 14.34 -15.28
C CYS A 108 8.47 14.87 -16.69
N LYS A 109 7.55 15.62 -17.32
CA LYS A 109 7.75 16.27 -18.62
C LYS A 109 8.23 17.72 -18.49
N LYS A 110 8.34 18.26 -17.28
CA LYS A 110 8.77 19.64 -17.01
C LYS A 110 10.28 19.72 -16.80
N PRO A 111 10.93 20.85 -17.16
CA PRO A 111 12.35 21.08 -16.84
C PRO A 111 12.60 21.15 -15.33
N ASP A 112 11.70 21.78 -14.58
CA ASP A 112 11.71 21.84 -13.12
C ASP A 112 10.69 20.84 -12.57
N VAL A 113 11.15 19.61 -12.32
CA VAL A 113 10.32 18.51 -11.82
C VAL A 113 9.96 18.73 -10.36
N GLU A 114 10.94 19.11 -9.53
CA GLU A 114 10.74 19.30 -8.08
C GLU A 114 9.79 20.46 -7.79
N GLY A 115 9.93 21.58 -8.50
CA GLY A 115 8.99 22.70 -8.39
C GLY A 115 7.55 22.29 -8.76
N CYS A 116 7.39 21.54 -9.86
CA CYS A 116 6.08 21.03 -10.28
C CYS A 116 5.47 20.08 -9.23
N LEU A 117 6.24 19.13 -8.70
CA LEU A 117 5.76 18.20 -7.68
C LEU A 117 5.38 18.92 -6.37
N GLY A 118 6.14 19.95 -5.99
CA GLY A 118 5.82 20.78 -4.83
C GLY A 118 4.51 21.56 -4.98
N GLU A 119 4.25 22.11 -6.17
CA GLU A 119 2.98 22.80 -6.47
C GLU A 119 1.79 21.85 -6.49
N GLU A 120 1.90 20.71 -7.17
CA GLU A 120 0.81 19.73 -7.27
C GLU A 120 0.58 18.99 -5.94
N GLY A 121 1.62 18.76 -5.14
CA GLY A 121 1.52 18.08 -3.84
C GLY A 121 0.96 18.96 -2.72
N ALA A 122 0.92 20.27 -2.92
CA ALA A 122 0.31 21.23 -1.99
C ALA A 122 -1.17 21.51 -2.27
N ALA A 123 -1.69 21.05 -3.41
CA ALA A 123 -3.07 21.26 -3.89
C ALA A 123 -4.05 20.18 -3.38
#